data_AF-A0A090WAY9-F1
#
_entry.id   AF-A0A090WAY9-F1
#
_cell.length_a   1.000
_cell.length_b   1.000
_cell.length_c   1.000
_cell.angle_alpha   90.00
_cell.angle_beta   90.00
_cell.angle_gamma   90.00
#
_symmetry.space_group_name_H-M   'P 1'
#
loop_
_entity.id
_entity.type
_entity.pdbx_description
1 polymer ?
#
loop_
_entity_poly.entity_id
_entity_poly.type
_entity_poly.pdbx_seq_one_letter_code
_entity_poly.pdbx_strand_id
1 'polypeptide(L)'
;MPLIIEDSYQEDWIVPGAVLPFKLDQKKAHQIFKKWVDGLWWAPNNLQRATINPEFTKGLYVPYWTFDAQLVADYEGQRGDYYYVTKTVGSGKNKRTVQERRTSWSPAAGTINGFVDDTLVKATNNVVVKFLEK
;
A
#
# COMPACT_ATOMS: atom_id res chain seq x y z
N MET A 1 -16.45 5.56 -12.82
CA MET A 1 -17.08 6.80 -12.33
C MET A 1 -17.21 6.68 -10.82
N PRO A 2 -17.04 7.75 -10.04
CA PRO A 2 -17.35 7.73 -8.61
C PRO A 2 -18.86 7.45 -8.42
N LEU A 3 -19.23 6.83 -7.30
CA LEU A 3 -20.64 6.63 -6.95
C LEU A 3 -21.30 8.01 -6.76
N ILE A 4 -22.24 8.35 -7.64
CA ILE A 4 -23.12 9.50 -7.49
C ILE A 4 -24.42 8.94 -6.92
N ILE A 5 -24.83 9.41 -5.74
CA ILE A 5 -26.00 8.85 -5.00
C ILE A 5 -27.28 8.91 -5.87
N GLU A 6 -27.38 9.91 -6.75
CA GLU A 6 -28.51 10.13 -7.65
C GLU A 6 -28.66 9.03 -8.72
N ASP A 7 -27.57 8.40 -9.15
CA ASP A 7 -27.57 7.36 -10.19
C ASP A 7 -27.85 5.95 -9.64
N SER A 8 -27.95 5.79 -8.32
CA SER A 8 -28.10 4.48 -7.66
C SER A 8 -29.41 3.74 -7.98
N TYR A 9 -30.40 4.43 -8.56
CA TYR A 9 -31.72 3.89 -8.84
C TYR A 9 -31.88 3.23 -10.22
N GLN A 10 -30.86 3.28 -11.09
CA GLN A 10 -30.95 2.79 -12.48
C GLN A 10 -30.37 1.37 -12.71
N GLU A 11 -29.64 0.82 -11.75
CA GLU A 11 -28.93 -0.45 -11.87
C GLU A 11 -29.02 -1.20 -10.52
N ASP A 12 -28.89 -2.53 -10.51
CA ASP A 12 -28.91 -3.38 -9.29
C ASP A 12 -27.64 -3.18 -8.43
N TRP A 13 -27.43 -1.96 -7.94
CA TRP A 13 -26.30 -1.64 -7.07
C TRP A 13 -26.59 -2.07 -5.64
N ILE A 14 -25.60 -2.69 -5.00
CA ILE A 14 -25.60 -2.87 -3.54
C ILE A 14 -25.45 -1.49 -2.91
N VAL A 15 -26.53 -0.98 -2.31
CA VAL A 15 -26.52 0.28 -1.57
C VAL A 15 -25.76 0.07 -0.25
N PRO A 16 -24.80 0.95 0.12
CA PRO A 16 -24.12 0.83 1.40
C PRO A 16 -25.10 1.01 2.56
N GLY A 17 -25.11 0.06 3.49
CA GLY A 17 -25.98 0.10 4.68
C GLY A 17 -25.61 1.22 5.68
N ALA A 18 -24.38 1.73 5.61
CA ALA A 18 -23.92 2.87 6.39
C ALA A 18 -22.77 3.59 5.67
N VAL A 19 -22.66 4.90 5.88
CA VAL A 19 -21.51 5.70 5.45
C VAL A 19 -20.81 6.24 6.68
N LEU A 20 -19.50 5.96 6.80
CA LEU A 20 -18.69 6.54 7.87
C LEU A 20 -18.44 8.02 7.57
N PRO A 21 -18.82 8.95 8.45
CA PRO A 21 -18.57 10.36 8.23
C PRO A 21 -17.07 10.68 8.27
N PHE A 22 -16.66 11.72 7.55
CA PHE A 22 -15.29 12.21 7.67
C PHE A 22 -15.02 12.69 9.09
N LYS A 23 -13.89 12.24 9.65
CA LYS A 23 -13.42 12.68 10.98
C LYS A 23 -13.07 14.17 11.01
N LEU A 24 -12.62 14.71 9.87
CA LEU A 24 -12.27 16.12 9.70
C LEU A 24 -13.33 16.78 8.84
N ASP A 25 -13.85 17.92 9.29
CA ASP A 25 -14.65 18.78 8.42
C ASP A 25 -13.77 19.43 7.33
N GLN A 26 -14.42 19.95 6.28
CA GLN A 26 -13.76 20.56 5.13
C GLN A 26 -12.83 21.72 5.53
N LYS A 27 -13.25 22.55 6.51
CA LYS A 27 -12.46 23.71 6.94
C LYS A 27 -11.16 23.24 7.60
N LYS A 28 -11.24 22.24 8.46
CA LYS A 28 -10.09 21.68 9.16
C LYS A 28 -9.16 20.94 8.20
N ALA A 29 -9.71 20.16 7.28
CA ALA A 29 -8.94 19.50 6.23
C ALA A 29 -8.18 20.53 5.37
N HIS A 30 -8.85 21.61 4.96
CA HIS A 30 -8.24 22.68 4.18
C HIS A 30 -7.12 23.41 4.94
N GLN A 31 -7.33 23.71 6.23
CA GLN A 31 -6.29 24.32 7.07
C GLN A 31 -5.04 23.45 7.18
N ILE A 32 -5.21 22.14 7.37
CA ILE A 32 -4.10 21.18 7.45
C ILE A 32 -3.37 21.12 6.11
N PHE A 33 -4.11 21.02 5.01
CA PHE A 33 -3.57 21.04 3.65
C PHE A 33 -2.75 22.31 3.37
N LYS A 34 -3.33 23.49 3.64
CA LYS A 34 -2.65 24.78 3.45
C LYS A 34 -1.36 24.86 4.26
N LYS A 35 -1.42 24.49 5.56
CA LYS A 35 -0.24 24.51 6.43
C LYS A 35 0.88 23.61 5.91
N TRP A 36 0.54 22.45 5.35
CA TRP A 36 1.52 21.55 4.75
C TRP A 36 2.15 22.17 3.49
N VAL A 37 1.36 22.75 2.58
CA VAL A 37 1.87 23.41 1.37
C VAL A 37 2.77 24.59 1.70
N ASP A 38 2.39 25.42 2.68
CA ASP A 38 3.16 26.58 3.13
C ASP A 38 4.55 26.19 3.71
N GLY A 39 4.72 24.91 4.13
CA GLY A 39 5.97 24.37 4.64
C GLY A 39 6.91 23.80 3.57
N LEU A 40 6.50 23.75 2.30
CA LEU A 40 7.31 23.20 1.22
C LEU A 40 8.25 24.27 0.65
N TRP A 41 9.56 24.00 0.73
CA TRP A 41 10.62 24.88 0.19
C TRP A 41 10.45 25.21 -1.30
N TRP A 42 9.83 24.31 -2.08
CA TRP A 42 9.47 24.52 -3.49
C TRP A 42 8.08 23.94 -3.84
N ALA A 43 7.02 24.48 -3.24
CA ALA A 43 5.66 24.11 -3.66
C ALA A 43 5.40 24.51 -5.13
N PRO A 44 4.95 23.59 -6.01
CA PRO A 44 4.55 23.94 -7.38
C PRO A 44 3.45 25.01 -7.40
N ASN A 45 3.47 25.91 -8.40
CA ASN A 45 2.53 27.04 -8.47
C ASN A 45 1.06 26.63 -8.43
N ASN A 46 0.69 25.54 -9.10
CA ASN A 46 -0.69 25.03 -9.09
C ASN A 46 -1.10 24.50 -7.72
N LEU A 47 -0.15 23.92 -6.97
CA LEU A 47 -0.37 23.43 -5.61
C LEU A 47 -0.59 24.60 -4.64
N GLN A 48 0.19 25.68 -4.78
CA GLN A 48 -0.01 26.90 -4.01
C GLN A 48 -1.37 27.55 -4.32
N ARG A 49 -1.78 27.61 -5.59
CA ARG A 49 -3.11 28.15 -5.96
C ARG A 49 -4.26 27.36 -5.34
N ALA A 50 -4.11 26.04 -5.19
CA ALA A 50 -5.12 25.20 -4.56
C ALA A 50 -5.34 25.51 -3.07
N THR A 51 -4.42 26.18 -2.39
CA THR A 51 -4.59 26.57 -0.97
C THR A 51 -5.44 27.82 -0.79
N ILE A 52 -5.81 28.52 -1.86
CA ILE A 52 -6.54 29.80 -1.80
C ILE A 52 -8.02 29.59 -1.50
N ASN A 53 -8.63 28.52 -2.01
CA ASN A 53 -10.06 28.27 -1.89
C ASN A 53 -10.35 26.89 -1.27
N PRO A 54 -11.06 26.83 -0.12
CA PRO A 54 -11.53 25.59 0.51
C PRO A 54 -12.36 24.66 -0.38
N GLU A 55 -13.03 25.20 -1.41
CA GLU A 55 -13.84 24.42 -2.37
C GLU A 55 -12.99 23.47 -3.24
N PHE A 56 -11.67 23.71 -3.33
CA PHE A 56 -10.76 22.76 -3.98
C PHE A 56 -10.39 21.57 -3.09
N THR A 57 -10.70 21.61 -1.79
CA THR A 57 -10.52 20.49 -0.87
C THR A 57 -11.80 19.65 -0.84
N LYS A 58 -11.93 18.77 -1.84
CA LYS A 58 -13.09 17.88 -1.98
C LYS A 58 -12.86 16.55 -1.23
N GLY A 59 -13.90 16.07 -0.55
CA GLY A 59 -13.93 14.72 -0.02
C GLY A 59 -14.06 13.70 -1.16
N LEU A 60 -13.33 12.59 -1.07
CA LEU A 60 -13.45 11.47 -1.99
C LEU A 60 -13.86 10.24 -1.19
N TYR A 61 -14.93 9.58 -1.62
CA TYR A 61 -15.28 8.25 -1.15
C TYR A 61 -14.80 7.22 -2.16
N VAL A 62 -13.99 6.27 -1.70
CA VAL A 62 -13.53 5.14 -2.51
C VAL A 62 -14.19 3.89 -1.93
N PRO A 63 -14.96 3.13 -2.72
CA PRO A 63 -15.60 1.93 -2.22
C PRO A 63 -14.55 0.83 -2.01
N TYR A 64 -14.68 0.13 -0.89
CA TYR A 64 -13.89 -1.05 -0.54
C TYR A 64 -14.81 -2.17 -0.09
N TRP A 65 -14.41 -3.39 -0.41
CA TRP A 65 -14.96 -4.60 0.20
C TRP A 65 -14.02 -5.05 1.30
N THR A 66 -14.57 -5.51 2.42
CA THR A 66 -13.85 -6.44 3.29
C THR A 66 -14.26 -7.84 2.87
N PHE A 67 -13.31 -8.75 2.87
CA PHE A 67 -13.62 -10.17 2.70
C PHE A 67 -12.87 -10.98 3.74
N ASP A 68 -13.52 -12.07 4.12
CA ASP A 68 -12.96 -13.09 4.99
C ASP A 68 -12.81 -14.38 4.20
N ALA A 69 -11.71 -15.10 4.40
CA ALA A 69 -11.47 -16.36 3.71
C ALA A 69 -10.70 -17.35 4.58
N GLN A 70 -11.18 -18.59 4.62
CA GLN A 70 -10.38 -19.71 5.09
C GLN A 70 -9.28 -19.99 4.05
N LEU A 71 -8.02 -19.90 4.47
CA LEU A 71 -6.86 -20.15 3.63
C LEU A 71 -6.32 -21.56 3.90
N VAL A 72 -6.20 -22.34 2.83
CA VAL A 72 -5.42 -23.58 2.79
C VAL A 72 -4.61 -23.54 1.49
N ALA A 73 -3.29 -23.58 1.60
CA ALA A 73 -2.39 -23.50 0.45
C ALA A 73 -1.20 -24.45 0.62
N ASP A 74 -0.99 -25.31 -0.36
CA ASP A 74 0.22 -26.11 -0.46
C ASP A 74 1.32 -25.30 -1.16
N TYR A 75 2.57 -25.48 -0.72
CA TYR A 75 3.74 -24.86 -1.33
C TYR A 75 4.84 -25.89 -1.59
N GLU A 76 5.57 -25.66 -2.67
CA GLU A 76 6.80 -26.36 -3.02
C GLU A 76 7.86 -25.32 -3.41
N GLY A 77 9.10 -25.51 -2.98
CA GLY A 77 10.18 -24.57 -3.24
C GLY A 77 11.53 -25.03 -2.70
N GLN A 78 12.44 -24.08 -2.51
CA GLN A 78 13.77 -24.33 -1.95
C GLN A 78 13.99 -23.46 -0.71
N ARG A 79 14.45 -24.09 0.37
CA ARG A 79 14.92 -23.41 1.59
C ARG A 79 16.43 -23.17 1.48
N GLY A 80 16.83 -21.92 1.70
CA GLY A 80 18.24 -21.53 1.74
C GLY A 80 18.73 -21.41 3.19
N ASP A 81 19.70 -22.22 3.58
CA ASP A 81 20.42 -22.05 4.85
C ASP A 81 21.76 -21.34 4.58
N TYR A 82 21.97 -20.19 5.21
CA TYR A 82 23.18 -19.40 5.05
C TYR A 82 24.35 -19.97 5.83
N TYR A 83 25.53 -20.00 5.22
CA TYR A 83 26.79 -20.35 5.87
C TYR A 83 27.93 -19.47 5.39
N TYR A 84 29.01 -19.40 6.16
CA TYR A 84 30.17 -18.57 5.84
C TYR A 84 31.40 -19.45 5.63
N VAL A 85 32.17 -19.14 4.60
CA VAL A 85 33.46 -19.77 4.35
C VAL A 85 34.58 -18.74 4.39
N THR A 86 35.67 -19.11 5.05
CA THR A 86 36.89 -18.33 5.06
C THR A 86 37.62 -18.53 3.72
N LYS A 87 37.79 -17.46 2.95
CA LYS A 87 38.55 -17.48 1.70
C LYS A 87 39.71 -16.52 1.78
N THR A 88 40.87 -16.95 1.32
CA THR A 88 42.00 -16.06 1.13
C THR A 88 42.00 -15.53 -0.30
N VAL A 89 42.03 -14.21 -0.43
CA VAL A 89 42.04 -13.50 -1.72
C VAL A 89 43.30 -12.64 -1.86
N GLY A 90 43.73 -12.37 -3.10
CA GLY A 90 44.95 -11.64 -3.40
C GLY A 90 46.19 -12.53 -3.57
N SER A 91 47.33 -11.91 -3.91
CA SER A 91 48.62 -12.60 -4.12
C SER A 91 49.78 -11.78 -3.53
N GLY A 92 50.87 -12.45 -3.16
CA GLY A 92 52.05 -11.84 -2.54
C GLY A 92 51.73 -11.14 -1.21
N LYS A 93 52.22 -9.91 -1.02
CA LYS A 93 52.00 -9.10 0.19
C LYS A 93 50.54 -8.61 0.36
N ASN A 94 49.72 -8.71 -0.69
CA ASN A 94 48.31 -8.28 -0.68
C ASN A 94 47.33 -9.43 -0.36
N LYS A 95 47.81 -10.51 0.26
CA LYS A 95 46.99 -11.67 0.64
C LYS A 95 46.16 -11.31 1.87
N ARG A 96 44.82 -11.38 1.77
CA ARG A 96 43.89 -11.10 2.88
C ARG A 96 42.82 -12.17 3.00
N THR A 97 42.42 -12.44 4.23
CA THR A 97 41.35 -13.38 4.56
C THR A 97 40.01 -12.65 4.61
N VAL A 98 39.03 -13.15 3.87
CA VAL A 98 37.66 -12.61 3.83
C VAL A 98 36.66 -13.71 4.14
N GLN A 99 35.53 -13.34 4.75
CA GLN A 99 34.38 -14.23 4.92
C GLN A 99 33.45 -14.09 3.72
N GLU A 100 33.18 -15.18 3.03
CA GLU A 100 32.25 -15.25 1.90
C GLU A 100 30.96 -15.92 2.38
N ARG A 101 29.81 -15.21 2.32
CA ARG A 101 28.50 -15.81 2.61
C ARG A 101 28.06 -16.68 1.43
N ARG A 102 27.68 -17.90 1.72
CA ARG A 102 27.09 -18.85 0.77
C ARG A 102 25.71 -19.29 1.26
N THR A 103 24.91 -19.81 0.34
CA THR A 103 23.59 -20.36 0.62
C THR A 103 23.58 -21.82 0.24
N SER A 104 23.19 -22.69 1.16
CA SER A 104 22.91 -24.09 0.89
C SER A 104 21.42 -24.25 0.62
N TRP A 105 21.06 -24.62 -0.60
CA TRP A 105 19.67 -24.81 -1.00
C TRP A 105 19.25 -26.26 -0.78
N SER A 106 18.09 -26.47 -0.15
CA SER A 106 17.44 -27.77 0.00
C SER A 106 15.98 -27.69 -0.43
N PRO A 107 15.38 -28.75 -1.01
CA PRO A 107 13.95 -28.77 -1.31
C PRO A 107 13.12 -28.58 -0.03
N ALA A 108 12.04 -27.82 -0.13
CA ALA A 108 11.09 -27.61 0.96
C ALA A 108 9.67 -27.60 0.40
N ALA A 109 8.77 -28.31 1.08
CA ALA A 109 7.36 -28.36 0.75
C ALA A 109 6.52 -28.43 2.03
N GLY A 110 5.25 -28.05 1.94
CA GLY A 110 4.32 -28.14 3.06
C GLY A 110 2.98 -27.49 2.76
N THR A 111 2.11 -27.49 3.76
CA THR A 111 0.78 -26.87 3.69
C THR A 111 0.68 -25.75 4.72
N ILE A 112 0.20 -24.60 4.28
CA ILE A 112 -0.11 -23.45 5.14
C ILE A 112 -1.63 -23.39 5.29
N ASN A 113 -2.07 -23.29 6.55
CA ASN A 113 -3.47 -23.12 6.91
C ASN A 113 -3.61 -21.82 7.70
N GLY A 114 -4.70 -21.09 7.50
CA GLY A 114 -4.97 -19.86 8.23
C GLY A 114 -6.34 -19.27 7.90
N PHE A 115 -6.61 -18.11 8.47
CA PHE A 115 -7.79 -17.33 8.17
C PHE A 115 -7.35 -15.93 7.75
N VAL A 116 -7.90 -15.45 6.64
CA VAL A 116 -7.77 -14.08 6.19
C VAL A 116 -9.00 -13.36 6.72
N ASP A 117 -8.77 -12.43 7.64
CA ASP A 117 -9.82 -11.65 8.31
C ASP A 117 -9.69 -10.19 7.88
N ASP A 118 -10.81 -9.52 7.63
CA ASP A 118 -10.89 -8.07 7.43
C ASP A 118 -9.93 -7.52 6.34
N THR A 119 -9.69 -8.30 5.29
CA THR A 119 -8.80 -7.83 4.22
C THR A 119 -9.54 -6.87 3.29
N LEU A 120 -9.07 -5.62 3.27
CA LEU A 120 -9.60 -4.56 2.41
C LEU A 120 -9.19 -4.79 0.95
N VAL A 121 -10.20 -4.95 0.09
CA VAL A 121 -10.04 -5.04 -1.36
C VAL A 121 -10.75 -3.86 -2.01
N LYS A 122 -10.07 -3.21 -2.94
CA LYS A 122 -10.65 -2.11 -3.70
C LYS A 122 -11.84 -2.62 -4.51
N ALA A 123 -12.99 -1.95 -4.37
CA ALA A 123 -14.19 -2.27 -5.13
C ALA A 123 -14.22 -1.60 -6.51
N THR A 124 -13.11 -1.00 -6.95
CA THR A 124 -13.04 -0.21 -8.19
C THR A 124 -11.71 -0.39 -8.91
N ASN A 125 -11.77 -0.55 -10.23
CA ASN A 125 -10.62 -0.60 -11.13
C ASN A 125 -10.24 0.77 -11.69
N ASN A 126 -11.07 1.80 -11.45
CA ASN A 126 -11.02 3.09 -12.16
C ASN A 126 -10.51 4.25 -11.29
N VAL A 127 -10.27 4.05 -10.00
CA VAL A 127 -9.60 5.04 -9.15
C VAL A 127 -8.11 4.78 -9.22
N VAL A 128 -7.31 5.80 -9.57
CA VAL A 128 -5.85 5.67 -9.65
C VAL A 128 -5.30 5.33 -8.26
N VAL A 129 -5.01 4.05 -8.08
CA VAL A 129 -4.54 3.39 -6.86
C VAL A 129 -3.21 3.94 -6.35
N LYS A 130 -2.42 4.64 -7.18
CA LYS A 130 -1.09 5.14 -6.82
C LYS A 130 -1.03 6.03 -5.57
N PHE A 131 -2.18 6.55 -5.09
CA PHE A 131 -2.25 7.36 -3.87
C PHE A 131 -2.71 6.59 -2.61
N LEU A 132 -3.08 5.32 -2.74
CA LEU A 132 -3.75 4.55 -1.67
C LEU A 132 -2.95 3.34 -1.18
N GLU A 133 -1.90 2.95 -1.88
CA GLU A 133 -0.96 1.91 -1.44
C GLU A 133 0.22 2.59 -0.73
N LYS A 134 0.53 2.10 0.47
CA LYS A 134 1.53 2.63 1.40
C LYS A 134 2.92 2.10 1.08
#